data_AF-A0A1B6IIQ5-F1
#
_entry.id   AF-A0A1B6IIQ5-F1
#
_cell.length_a   1.000
_cell.length_b   1.000
_cell.length_c   1.000
_cell.angle_alpha   90.00
_cell.angle_beta   90.00
_cell.angle_gamma   90.00
#
_symmetry.space_group_name_H-M   'P 1'
#
loop_
_entity.id
_entity.type
_entity.pdbx_description
1 polymer ?
#
loop_
_entity_poly.entity_id
_entity_poly.type
_entity_poly.pdbx_seq_one_letter_code
_entity_poly.pdbx_strand_id
1 'polypeptide(L)'
;GIFPAIGDSLPCCSRYNLQSLRAHFHSCGQHHIVVIDEVDFLRTRNELVLYNLFELPFIEHARVLLIVISNTLGSLSSKIESRIGKERIEFKPYSSADLQAILQDPSVMSSRPGEDGSPARTSQGLLRSKVRL
;
A
#
# COMPACT_ATOMS: atom_id res chain seq x y z
N GLY A 1 1.15 -3.69 -17.48
CA GLY A 1 2.18 -3.75 -16.41
C GLY A 1 1.82 -2.75 -15.33
N ILE A 2 2.46 -2.79 -14.16
CA ILE A 2 2.06 -1.96 -13.01
C ILE A 2 2.40 -0.47 -13.17
N PHE A 3 3.49 -0.13 -13.88
CA PHE A 3 3.91 1.26 -14.04
C PHE A 3 2.92 2.15 -14.82
N PRO A 4 2.28 1.66 -15.91
CA PRO A 4 1.14 2.36 -16.51
C PRO A 4 -0.02 2.62 -15.56
N ALA A 5 -0.41 1.64 -14.74
CA ALA A 5 -1.53 1.79 -13.80
C ALA A 5 -1.26 2.85 -12.72
N ILE A 6 -0.04 2.90 -12.19
CA ILE A 6 0.40 3.98 -11.29
C ILE A 6 0.38 5.31 -12.04
N GLY A 7 0.89 5.31 -13.27
CA GLY A 7 0.94 6.47 -14.14
C GLY A 7 -0.43 7.10 -14.42
N ASP A 8 -1.42 6.32 -14.81
CA ASP A 8 -2.76 6.82 -15.20
C ASP A 8 -3.46 7.59 -14.07
N SER A 9 -3.08 7.34 -12.81
CA SER A 9 -3.58 8.09 -11.65
C SER A 9 -2.91 9.45 -11.41
N LEU A 10 -1.87 9.80 -12.18
CA LEU A 10 -1.13 11.05 -12.06
C LEU A 10 -1.65 12.07 -13.08
N PRO A 11 -2.16 13.23 -12.66
CA PRO A 11 -2.83 14.17 -13.57
C PRO A 11 -1.89 14.95 -14.50
N CYS A 12 -0.57 14.90 -14.27
CA CYS A 12 0.41 15.82 -14.85
C CYS A 12 1.32 15.20 -15.93
N CYS A 13 1.03 13.99 -16.41
CA CYS A 13 1.82 13.32 -17.45
C CYS A 13 0.89 12.61 -18.47
N SER A 14 1.40 12.32 -19.68
CA SER A 14 0.60 11.78 -20.79
C SER A 14 1.08 10.40 -21.29
N ARG A 15 2.27 9.94 -20.87
CA ARG A 15 2.78 8.57 -21.14
C ARG A 15 3.56 8.03 -19.95
N TYR A 16 3.33 6.76 -19.64
CA TYR A 16 3.83 6.13 -18.42
C TYR A 16 4.71 4.91 -18.71
N ASN A 17 6.01 5.16 -18.66
CA ASN A 17 7.02 4.13 -18.49
C ASN A 17 7.81 4.42 -17.21
N LEU A 18 8.67 3.47 -16.80
CA LEU A 18 9.49 3.62 -15.60
C LEU A 18 10.28 4.94 -15.58
N GLN A 19 10.88 5.32 -16.71
CA GLN A 19 11.74 6.49 -16.82
C GLN A 19 10.95 7.80 -16.67
N SER A 20 9.77 7.87 -17.29
CA SER A 20 8.84 9.00 -17.15
C SER A 20 8.34 9.13 -15.72
N LEU A 21 8.04 8.01 -15.04
CA LEU A 21 7.63 8.01 -13.65
C LEU A 21 8.76 8.51 -12.73
N ARG A 22 10.01 8.11 -12.99
CA ARG A 22 11.19 8.60 -12.27
C ARG A 22 11.39 10.10 -12.45
N ALA A 23 11.34 10.59 -13.69
CA ALA A 23 11.48 12.00 -13.99
C ALA A 23 10.35 12.83 -13.35
N HIS A 24 9.13 12.29 -13.34
CA HIS A 24 7.99 12.89 -12.65
C HIS A 24 8.23 13.00 -11.15
N PHE A 25 8.59 11.91 -10.45
CA PHE A 25 8.82 12.00 -9.01
C PHE A 25 9.99 12.89 -8.61
N HIS A 26 11.00 13.03 -9.47
CA HIS A 26 12.11 13.97 -9.25
C HIS A 26 11.70 15.44 -9.43
N SER A 27 10.90 15.75 -10.47
CA SER A 27 10.56 17.15 -10.84
C SER A 27 9.24 17.65 -10.25
N CYS A 28 8.35 16.75 -9.86
CA CYS A 28 7.05 17.09 -9.31
C CYS A 28 7.18 17.45 -7.83
N GLY A 29 6.79 18.68 -7.47
CA GLY A 29 6.77 19.13 -6.08
C GLY A 29 5.65 18.52 -5.22
N GLN A 30 4.80 17.65 -5.76
CA GLN A 30 3.67 17.07 -5.04
C GLN A 30 4.06 15.81 -4.26
N HIS A 31 3.39 15.59 -3.13
CA HIS A 31 3.52 14.35 -2.36
C HIS A 31 2.63 13.26 -2.97
N HIS A 32 3.20 12.07 -3.12
CA HIS A 32 2.51 10.91 -3.68
C HIS A 32 2.51 9.78 -2.66
N ILE A 33 1.35 9.16 -2.47
CA ILE A 33 1.23 7.93 -1.68
C ILE A 33 0.87 6.83 -2.66
N VAL A 34 1.75 5.83 -2.78
CA VAL A 34 1.54 4.66 -3.62
C VAL A 34 1.29 3.48 -2.69
N VAL A 35 0.09 2.91 -2.77
CA VAL A 35 -0.28 1.70 -2.02
C VAL A 35 -0.32 0.54 -3.00
N ILE A 36 0.45 -0.51 -2.71
CA ILE A 36 0.48 -1.74 -3.49
C ILE A 36 0.01 -2.87 -2.59
N ASP A 37 -1.13 -3.45 -2.94
CA ASP A 37 -1.62 -4.66 -2.30
C ASP A 37 -1.13 -5.92 -3.03
N GLU A 38 -1.10 -7.05 -2.34
CA GLU A 38 -0.70 -8.37 -2.87
C GLU A 38 0.66 -8.37 -3.61
N VAL A 39 1.68 -7.74 -3.05
CA VAL A 39 2.97 -7.58 -3.76
C VAL A 39 3.71 -8.90 -4.07
N ASP A 40 3.39 -9.97 -3.35
CA ASP A 40 3.90 -11.32 -3.61
C ASP A 40 3.44 -11.88 -4.96
N PHE A 41 2.33 -11.39 -5.49
CA PHE A 41 1.90 -11.67 -6.86
C PHE A 41 2.90 -11.13 -7.90
N LEU A 42 3.45 -9.94 -7.68
CA LEU A 42 4.44 -9.33 -8.57
C LEU A 42 5.79 -10.03 -8.49
N ARG A 43 6.19 -10.49 -7.29
CA ARG A 43 7.40 -11.28 -7.11
C ARG A 43 7.41 -12.55 -7.97
N THR A 44 6.30 -13.26 -8.00
CA THR A 44 6.18 -14.54 -8.72
C THR A 44 6.33 -14.37 -10.23
N ARG A 45 6.02 -13.17 -10.75
CA ARG A 45 6.07 -12.84 -12.17
C ARG A 45 7.41 -12.24 -12.61
N ASN A 46 7.94 -11.27 -11.85
CA ASN A 46 9.20 -10.61 -12.21
C ASN A 46 9.80 -9.82 -11.03
N GLU A 47 10.92 -10.32 -10.50
CA GLU A 47 11.67 -9.68 -9.41
C GLU A 47 12.20 -8.28 -9.77
N LEU A 48 12.50 -8.02 -11.05
CA LEU A 48 12.98 -6.71 -11.51
C LEU A 48 11.90 -5.63 -11.38
N VAL A 49 10.62 -5.97 -11.56
CA VAL A 49 9.52 -5.01 -11.37
C VAL A 49 9.46 -4.59 -9.91
N LEU A 50 9.62 -5.54 -9.00
CA LEU A 50 9.59 -5.30 -7.57
C LEU A 50 10.77 -4.45 -7.11
N TYR A 51 11.98 -4.78 -7.58
CA TYR A 51 13.17 -3.98 -7.34
C TYR A 51 13.00 -2.53 -7.81
N ASN A 52 12.47 -2.34 -9.02
CA ASN A 52 12.23 -1.03 -9.61
C ASN A 52 11.20 -0.20 -8.82
N LEU A 53 10.16 -0.83 -8.27
CA LEU A 53 9.17 -0.18 -7.42
C LEU A 53 9.78 0.30 -6.10
N PHE A 54 10.56 -0.57 -5.45
CA PHE A 54 11.22 -0.22 -4.20
C PHE A 54 12.33 0.83 -4.36
N GLU A 55 12.81 1.06 -5.58
CA GLU A 55 13.76 2.13 -5.87
C GLU A 55 13.10 3.52 -5.97
N LEU A 56 11.79 3.59 -6.23
CA LEU A 56 11.04 4.85 -6.39
C LEU A 56 11.15 5.83 -5.21
N PRO A 57 10.96 5.42 -3.94
CA PRO A 57 11.08 6.34 -2.80
C PRO A 57 12.52 6.82 -2.55
N PHE A 58 13.54 6.16 -3.10
CA PHE A 58 14.95 6.52 -2.93
C PHE A 58 15.49 7.45 -4.02
N ILE A 59 14.66 7.84 -4.99
CA ILE A 59 15.04 8.82 -5.99
C ILE A 59 15.27 10.17 -5.30
N GLU A 60 16.35 10.86 -5.65
CA GLU A 60 16.64 12.18 -5.11
C GLU A 60 15.47 13.14 -5.35
N HIS A 61 15.13 13.93 -4.32
CA HIS A 61 14.00 14.86 -4.32
C HIS A 61 12.61 14.24 -4.46
N ALA A 62 12.49 12.90 -4.55
CA ALA A 62 11.20 12.24 -4.66
C ALA A 62 10.39 12.38 -3.37
N ARG A 63 9.17 12.90 -3.50
CA ARG A 63 8.19 13.02 -2.42
C ARG A 63 7.19 11.88 -2.50
N VAL A 64 7.68 10.64 -2.41
CA VAL A 64 6.86 9.44 -2.58
C VAL A 64 6.90 8.58 -1.32
N LEU A 65 5.74 8.27 -0.77
CA LEU A 65 5.57 7.24 0.25
C LEU A 65 5.04 5.97 -0.40
N LEU A 66 5.84 4.91 -0.37
CA LEU A 66 5.46 3.61 -0.89
C LEU A 66 5.01 2.71 0.27
N ILE A 67 3.73 2.34 0.29
CA ILE A 67 3.14 1.38 1.23
C ILE A 67 2.91 0.08 0.47
N VAL A 68 3.44 -1.01 1.00
CA VAL A 68 3.36 -2.32 0.35
C VAL A 68 2.78 -3.34 1.31
N ILE A 69 1.77 -4.07 0.85
CA ILE A 69 1.04 -5.07 1.61
C ILE A 69 1.26 -6.44 0.95
N SER A 70 1.53 -7.45 1.78
CA SER A 70 1.67 -8.85 1.36
C SER A 70 1.20 -9.76 2.46
N ASN A 71 0.64 -10.90 2.06
CA ASN A 71 0.26 -11.97 2.97
C ASN A 71 1.45 -12.83 3.41
N THR A 72 2.57 -12.77 2.68
CA THR A 72 3.75 -13.62 2.95
C THR A 72 4.87 -12.83 3.62
N LEU A 73 5.13 -13.16 4.89
CA LEU A 73 6.21 -12.57 5.65
C LEU A 73 7.53 -13.30 5.37
N GLY A 74 8.36 -12.80 4.44
CA GLY A 74 9.79 -13.18 4.40
C GLY A 74 10.20 -14.12 3.27
N SER A 75 9.84 -13.79 2.04
CA SER A 75 10.49 -14.44 0.90
C SER A 75 10.89 -13.44 -0.18
N LEU A 76 11.01 -12.16 0.15
CA LEU A 76 11.68 -11.25 -0.76
C LEU A 76 13.17 -11.61 -0.80
N SER A 77 13.84 -11.41 -1.93
CA SER A 77 15.26 -11.70 -1.99
C SER A 77 16.03 -10.79 -1.03
N SER A 78 17.18 -11.26 -0.54
CA SER A 78 18.05 -10.49 0.35
C SER A 78 18.43 -9.11 -0.20
N LYS A 79 18.47 -8.96 -1.53
CA LYS A 79 18.69 -7.68 -2.25
C LYS A 79 17.54 -6.69 -2.04
N ILE A 80 16.30 -7.18 -2.07
CA ILE A 80 15.10 -6.38 -1.90
C ILE A 80 14.89 -6.05 -0.41
N GLU A 81 15.11 -7.03 0.47
CA GLU A 81 14.99 -6.82 1.91
C GLU A 81 15.96 -5.76 2.43
N SER A 82 17.20 -5.75 1.92
CA SER A 82 18.19 -4.71 2.26
C SER A 82 17.73 -3.28 1.89
N ARG A 83 16.89 -3.13 0.85
CA ARG A 83 16.42 -1.84 0.35
C ARG A 83 15.15 -1.33 1.04
N ILE A 84 14.23 -2.22 1.41
CA ILE A 84 13.00 -1.82 2.13
C ILE A 84 13.34 -1.30 3.53
N GLY A 85 14.49 -1.74 4.09
CA GLY A 85 14.94 -1.31 5.40
C GLY A 85 14.15 -1.97 6.53
N LYS A 86 14.23 -1.38 7.72
CA LYS A 86 13.69 -1.95 8.98
C LYS A 86 12.25 -1.53 9.30
N GLU A 87 11.64 -0.65 8.51
CA GLU A 87 10.27 -0.14 8.71
C GLU A 87 9.21 -1.16 8.25
N ARG A 88 9.17 -2.31 8.94
CA ARG A 88 8.24 -3.40 8.65
C ARG A 88 7.23 -3.53 9.77
N ILE A 89 5.96 -3.42 9.42
CA ILE A 89 4.85 -3.69 10.34
C ILE A 89 4.32 -5.09 10.05
N GLU A 90 4.31 -5.94 11.08
CA GLU A 90 3.71 -7.27 10.99
C GLU A 90 2.34 -7.26 11.66
N PHE A 91 1.29 -7.54 10.87
CA PHE A 91 -0.05 -7.72 11.39
C PHE A 91 -0.21 -9.14 11.93
N LYS A 92 -0.13 -9.30 13.26
CA LYS A 92 -0.37 -10.60 13.90
C LYS A 92 -1.84 -11.03 13.69
N PRO A 93 -2.10 -12.35 13.59
CA PRO A 93 -3.46 -12.89 13.57
C PRO A 93 -4.26 -12.38 14.77
N TYR A 94 -5.57 -12.21 14.60
CA TYR A 94 -6.46 -11.83 15.69
C TYR A 94 -6.61 -12.97 16.70
N SER A 95 -6.60 -12.64 17.99
CA SER A 95 -6.97 -13.58 19.04
C SER A 95 -8.48 -13.81 19.08
N SER A 96 -8.93 -14.85 19.79
CA SER A 96 -10.36 -15.08 20.00
C SER A 96 -11.06 -13.88 20.66
N ALA A 97 -10.39 -13.21 21.59
CA ALA A 97 -10.90 -12.00 22.25
C ALA A 97 -11.00 -10.81 21.27
N ASP A 98 -10.00 -10.62 20.42
CA ASP A 98 -10.04 -9.56 19.39
C ASP A 98 -11.18 -9.79 18.42
N LEU A 99 -11.38 -11.04 17.97
CA LEU A 99 -12.48 -11.40 17.08
C LEU A 99 -13.85 -11.18 17.74
N GLN A 100 -14.02 -11.54 19.02
CA GLN A 100 -15.24 -11.25 19.76
C GLN A 100 -15.50 -9.74 19.84
N ALA A 101 -14.48 -8.93 20.11
CA ALA A 101 -14.60 -7.48 20.15
C ALA A 101 -14.97 -6.88 18.78
N ILE A 102 -14.35 -7.36 17.70
CA ILE A 102 -14.66 -6.94 16.32
C ILE A 102 -16.12 -7.27 15.97
N LEU A 103 -16.58 -8.47 16.34
CA LEU A 103 -17.96 -8.90 16.07
C LEU A 103 -18.98 -8.10 16.88
N GLN A 104 -18.62 -7.65 18.08
CA GLN A 104 -19.49 -6.82 18.92
C GLN A 104 -19.47 -5.34 18.52
N ASP A 105 -18.57 -4.92 17.62
CA ASP A 105 -18.51 -3.54 17.12
C ASP A 105 -19.72 -3.24 16.20
N PRO A 106 -20.61 -2.31 16.58
CA PRO A 106 -21.80 -1.99 15.79
C PRO A 106 -21.47 -1.43 14.39
N SER A 107 -20.30 -0.83 14.20
CA SER A 107 -19.87 -0.30 12.90
C SER A 107 -19.63 -1.41 11.87
N VAL A 108 -19.19 -2.58 12.33
CA VAL A 108 -19.01 -3.77 11.49
C VAL A 108 -20.38 -4.37 11.14
N MET A 109 -21.31 -4.41 12.10
CA MET A 109 -22.66 -4.96 11.88
C MET A 109 -23.53 -4.08 10.95
N SER A 110 -23.31 -2.77 10.93
CA SER A 110 -24.03 -1.82 10.04
C SER A 110 -23.57 -1.89 8.58
N SER A 111 -22.52 -2.66 8.26
CA SER A 111 -21.94 -2.74 6.91
C SER A 111 -22.60 -3.79 6.00
N ARG A 112 -23.72 -4.41 6.42
CA ARG A 112 -24.48 -5.31 5.55
C ARG A 112 -25.02 -4.51 4.35
N PRO A 113 -24.69 -4.86 3.10
CA PRO A 113 -25.26 -4.20 1.95
C PRO A 113 -26.72 -4.65 1.79
N GLY A 114 -27.65 -3.76 2.12
CA GLY A 114 -29.08 -3.92 1.92
C GLY A 114 -29.82 -2.62 2.23
N GLU A 115 -30.21 -1.92 1.17
CA GLU A 115 -31.34 -0.98 1.10
C GLU A 115 -31.46 0.07 2.22
N ASP A 116 -30.74 1.20 2.09
CA ASP A 116 -31.39 2.52 2.00
C ASP A 116 -30.34 3.65 1.93
N GLY A 117 -30.60 4.61 1.05
CA GLY A 117 -29.71 5.73 0.77
C GLY A 117 -29.69 6.75 1.91
N SER A 118 -28.64 6.75 2.74
CA SER A 118 -28.20 7.91 3.53
C SER A 118 -26.73 7.76 3.98
N PRO A 119 -26.00 8.89 4.17
CA PRO A 119 -24.55 8.90 4.04
C PRO A 119 -23.82 8.34 5.27
N ALA A 120 -22.82 7.51 4.99
CA ALA A 120 -21.93 6.90 5.97
C ALA A 120 -21.14 7.96 6.77
N ARG A 121 -21.31 7.97 8.10
CA ARG A 121 -20.44 8.70 9.02
C ARG A 121 -19.23 7.83 9.39
N THR A 122 -18.12 8.15 8.72
CA THR A 122 -16.70 7.99 9.06
C THR A 122 -16.30 6.95 10.12
N SER A 123 -15.73 5.86 9.62
CA SER A 123 -15.05 4.78 10.35
C SER A 123 -13.65 5.21 10.84
N GLN A 124 -13.51 5.64 12.10
CA GLN A 124 -12.20 5.99 12.71
C GLN A 124 -11.82 5.18 13.97
N GLY A 125 -12.67 4.27 14.46
CA GLY A 125 -12.51 3.66 15.79
C GLY A 125 -11.50 2.51 15.90
N LEU A 126 -11.51 1.55 14.97
CA LEU A 126 -10.94 0.23 15.23
C LEU A 126 -9.52 0.01 14.68
N LEU A 127 -9.12 0.71 13.62
CA LEU A 127 -7.77 0.59 13.04
C LEU A 127 -6.65 1.16 13.94
N ARG A 128 -6.98 1.89 15.00
CA ARG A 128 -6.00 2.53 15.88
C ARG A 128 -5.25 1.57 16.81
N SER A 129 -5.74 0.36 17.03
CA SER A 129 -5.13 -0.55 18.02
C SER A 129 -3.99 -1.41 17.48
N LYS A 130 -3.89 -1.63 16.16
CA LYS A 130 -2.85 -2.48 15.55
C LYS A 130 -1.68 -1.75 14.91
N VAL A 131 -1.84 -0.47 14.59
CA VAL A 131 -0.75 0.35 14.04
C VAL A 131 -0.22 1.24 15.15
N ARG A 132 0.70 0.72 15.95
CA ARG A 132 1.53 1.52 16.84
C ARG A 132 2.83 1.81 16.08
N LEU A 133 2.89 2.98 15.45
CA LEU A 133 4.15 3.58 14.99
C LEU A 133 4.95 4.07 16.21
#